data_AF-A0A0Z8MTT0-F1
#
_entry.id   AF-A0A0Z8MTT0-F1
#
_cell.length_a   1.000
_cell.length_b   1.000
_cell.length_c   1.000
_cell.angle_alpha   90.00
_cell.angle_beta   90.00
_cell.angle_gamma   90.00
#
_symmetry.space_group_name_H-M   'P 1'
#
loop_
_entity.id
_entity.type
_entity.pdbx_description
1 polymer ?
#
loop_
_entity_poly.entity_id
_entity_poly.type
_entity_poly.pdbx_seq_one_letter_code
_entity_poly.pdbx_strand_id
1 'polypeptide(L)'
;MTEQEYFAQAEKELEELNRKRAEFMSMDFKELNNADYKNFLEIGNRIAAEDVTLNVYELYKHPATRAKFFATIAKIAYHVNNMFQTEERMRTMIDSLELHFQNMVKKLVHQTDSDKLAELLLEIKKDNPNMTAEQESQFIRDIAVSGLLAMQ
;
A
#
# COMPACT_ATOMS: atom_id res chain seq x y z
N MET A 1 6.01 28.35 2.06
CA MET A 1 6.39 27.29 1.14
C MET A 1 6.00 27.73 -0.24
N THR A 2 6.98 27.97 -1.10
CA THR A 2 6.77 28.20 -2.54
C THR A 2 6.46 26.88 -3.24
N GLU A 3 5.95 26.95 -4.47
CA GLU A 3 5.72 25.76 -5.30
C GLU A 3 7.00 24.95 -5.51
N GLN A 4 8.13 25.62 -5.77
CA GLN A 4 9.43 24.97 -5.92
C GLN A 4 9.89 24.27 -4.64
N GLU A 5 9.71 24.91 -3.48
CA GLU A 5 10.01 24.31 -2.18
C GLU A 5 9.13 23.09 -1.90
N TYR A 6 7.85 23.13 -2.31
CA TYR A 6 6.93 22.02 -2.18
C TYR A 6 7.36 20.81 -3.01
N PHE A 7 7.64 21.01 -4.31
CA PHE A 7 8.08 19.92 -5.18
C PHE A 7 9.43 19.33 -4.74
N ALA A 8 10.39 20.16 -4.35
CA ALA A 8 11.68 19.68 -3.84
C ALA A 8 11.52 18.84 -2.56
N GLN A 9 10.60 19.23 -1.67
CA GLN A 9 10.30 18.46 -0.47
C GLN A 9 9.61 17.12 -0.82
N ALA A 10 8.64 17.13 -1.75
CA ALA A 10 7.95 15.93 -2.19
C ALA A 10 8.91 14.91 -2.87
N GLU A 11 9.85 15.40 -3.69
CA GLU A 11 10.90 14.57 -4.29
C GLU A 11 11.76 13.89 -3.22
N LYS A 12 12.20 14.65 -2.21
CA LYS A 12 13.00 14.12 -1.10
C LYS A 12 12.25 13.05 -0.29
N GLU A 13 10.97 13.27 -0.02
CA GLU A 13 10.12 12.29 0.68
C GLU A 13 9.93 11.02 -0.14
N LEU A 14 9.73 11.16 -1.46
CA LEU A 14 9.63 10.03 -2.37
C LEU A 14 10.93 9.22 -2.43
N GLU A 15 12.09 9.88 -2.49
CA GLU A 15 13.40 9.25 -2.42
C GLU A 15 13.59 8.48 -1.10
N GLU A 16 13.21 9.07 0.03
CA GLU A 16 13.30 8.41 1.33
C GLU A 16 12.39 7.17 1.41
N LEU A 17 11.15 7.26 0.89
CA LEU A 17 10.24 6.12 0.82
C LEU A 17 10.81 5.00 -0.07
N ASN A 18 11.34 5.35 -1.24
CA ASN A 18 11.99 4.39 -2.14
C ASN A 18 13.19 3.72 -1.48
N ARG A 19 14.01 4.47 -0.73
CA ARG A 19 15.14 3.93 0.03
C ARG A 19 14.66 2.96 1.11
N LYS A 20 13.69 3.35 1.94
CA LYS A 20 13.11 2.48 2.98
C LYS A 20 12.52 1.20 2.39
N ARG A 21 11.85 1.30 1.23
CA ARG A 21 11.33 0.14 0.51
C ARG A 21 12.46 -0.78 0.06
N ALA A 22 13.53 -0.24 -0.53
CA ALA A 22 14.69 -1.02 -0.96
C ALA A 22 15.38 -1.72 0.22
N GLU A 23 15.61 -1.00 1.33
CA GLU A 23 16.16 -1.53 2.58
C GLU A 23 15.30 -2.69 3.10
N PHE A 24 13.97 -2.51 3.17
CA PHE A 24 13.06 -3.58 3.56
C PHE A 24 13.12 -4.77 2.59
N MET A 25 13.21 -4.52 1.28
CA MET A 25 13.31 -5.59 0.27
C MET A 25 14.61 -6.38 0.36
N SER A 26 15.71 -5.79 0.82
CA SER A 26 16.97 -6.51 1.10
C SER A 26 17.02 -7.18 2.47
N MET A 27 16.22 -6.72 3.44
CA MET A 27 16.27 -7.18 4.82
C MET A 27 15.87 -8.66 4.98
N ASP A 28 16.70 -9.43 5.67
CA ASP A 28 16.42 -10.79 6.08
C ASP A 28 15.57 -10.84 7.35
N PHE A 29 14.75 -11.88 7.48
CA PHE A 29 13.89 -12.06 8.65
C PHE A 29 14.67 -12.05 9.99
N LYS A 30 15.92 -12.52 9.99
CA LYS A 30 16.76 -12.58 11.19
C LYS A 30 17.22 -11.22 11.69
N GLU A 31 17.15 -10.19 10.84
CA GLU A 31 17.52 -8.82 11.19
C GLU A 31 16.40 -8.09 11.94
N LEU A 32 15.19 -8.64 11.92
CA LEU A 32 14.04 -8.10 12.62
C LEU A 32 14.18 -8.31 14.13
N ASN A 33 13.83 -7.26 14.89
CA ASN A 33 13.80 -7.31 16.34
C ASN A 33 12.36 -7.41 16.88
N ASN A 34 12.21 -7.52 18.20
CA ASN A 34 10.90 -7.66 18.84
C ASN A 34 9.97 -6.45 18.67
N ALA A 35 10.52 -5.24 18.48
CA ALA A 35 9.71 -4.06 18.18
C ALA A 35 9.16 -4.14 16.76
N ASP A 36 9.98 -4.58 15.79
CA ASP A 36 9.53 -4.83 14.43
C ASP A 36 8.41 -5.87 14.41
N TYR A 37 8.56 -6.97 15.15
CA TYR A 37 7.53 -7.99 15.26
C TYR A 37 6.17 -7.44 15.69
N LYS A 38 6.15 -6.58 16.70
CA LYS A 38 4.93 -5.92 17.16
C LYS A 38 4.32 -5.06 16.06
N ASN A 39 5.12 -4.24 15.37
CA ASN A 39 4.66 -3.37 14.30
C ASN A 39 4.06 -4.17 13.13
N PHE A 40 4.71 -5.26 12.70
CA PHE A 40 4.19 -6.12 11.64
C PHE A 40 2.87 -6.78 12.05
N LEU A 41 2.75 -7.28 13.28
CA LEU A 41 1.51 -7.90 13.76
C LEU A 41 0.39 -6.88 13.91
N GLU A 42 0.68 -5.66 14.36
CA GLU A 42 -0.28 -4.57 14.42
C GLU A 42 -0.81 -4.24 13.02
N ILE A 43 0.07 -4.07 12.04
CA ILE A 43 -0.34 -3.80 10.66
C ILE A 43 -1.11 -4.99 10.08
N GLY A 44 -0.69 -6.23 10.36
CA GLY A 44 -1.41 -7.44 9.96
C GLY A 44 -2.84 -7.50 10.51
N ASN A 45 -3.03 -7.15 11.78
CA ASN A 45 -4.36 -7.07 12.40
C ASN A 45 -5.21 -5.96 11.77
N ARG A 46 -4.62 -4.80 11.46
CA ARG A 46 -5.31 -3.71 10.76
C ARG A 46 -5.72 -4.10 9.34
N ILE A 47 -4.88 -4.85 8.63
CA ILE A 47 -5.24 -5.43 7.32
C ILE A 47 -6.41 -6.40 7.48
N ALA A 48 -6.36 -7.32 8.44
CA ALA A 48 -7.46 -8.26 8.69
C ALA A 48 -8.78 -7.58 9.11
N ALA A 49 -8.69 -6.44 9.80
CA ALA A 49 -9.82 -5.57 10.10
C ALA A 49 -10.26 -4.70 8.91
N GLU A 50 -9.56 -4.79 7.78
CA GLU A 50 -9.78 -4.01 6.56
C GLU A 50 -9.78 -2.49 6.81
N ASP A 51 -8.83 -2.05 7.64
CA ASP A 51 -8.65 -0.65 8.05
C ASP A 51 -8.03 0.21 6.94
N VAL A 52 -8.89 0.94 6.23
CA VAL A 52 -8.51 1.82 5.11
C VAL A 52 -7.72 3.07 5.54
N THR A 53 -7.48 3.29 6.84
CA THR A 53 -6.56 4.35 7.30
C THR A 53 -5.08 3.98 7.16
N LEU A 54 -4.77 2.72 6.83
CA LEU A 54 -3.45 2.31 6.38
C LEU A 54 -3.12 2.94 5.02
N ASN A 55 -1.83 3.11 4.73
CA ASN A 55 -1.37 3.46 3.38
C ASN A 55 -1.51 2.26 2.43
N VAL A 56 -2.74 2.01 1.98
CA VAL A 56 -3.09 0.92 1.05
C VAL A 56 -2.42 1.13 -0.30
N TYR A 57 -2.26 2.39 -0.72
CA TYR A 57 -1.66 2.73 -2.01
C TYR A 57 -0.21 2.25 -2.14
N GLU A 58 0.60 2.36 -1.10
CA GLU A 58 1.99 1.87 -1.12
C GLU A 58 2.06 0.36 -1.43
N LEU A 59 1.19 -0.43 -0.81
CA LEU A 59 1.09 -1.88 -1.05
C LEU A 59 0.40 -2.22 -2.37
N TYR A 60 -0.47 -1.34 -2.88
CA TYR A 60 -1.08 -1.47 -4.20
C TYR A 60 -0.05 -1.25 -5.31
N LYS A 61 0.73 -0.17 -5.21
CA LYS A 61 1.72 0.25 -6.22
C LYS A 61 2.90 -0.71 -6.31
N HIS A 62 3.24 -1.38 -5.20
CA HIS A 62 4.42 -2.24 -5.10
C HIS A 62 4.04 -3.69 -4.72
N PRO A 63 3.52 -4.50 -5.66
CA PRO A 63 3.05 -5.85 -5.37
C PRO A 63 4.15 -6.80 -4.86
N ALA A 64 5.40 -6.65 -5.32
CA ALA A 64 6.53 -7.42 -4.80
C ALA A 64 6.81 -7.10 -3.32
N THR A 65 6.73 -5.82 -2.95
CA THR A 65 6.85 -5.37 -1.56
C THR A 65 5.69 -5.88 -0.73
N ARG A 66 4.46 -5.82 -1.23
CA ARG A 66 3.28 -6.40 -0.57
C ARG A 66 3.45 -7.89 -0.30
N ALA A 67 3.87 -8.66 -1.30
CA ALA A 67 4.09 -10.09 -1.16
C ALA A 67 5.14 -10.41 -0.07
N LYS A 68 6.28 -9.70 -0.06
CA LYS A 68 7.28 -9.84 1.01
C LYS A 68 6.72 -9.45 2.37
N PHE A 69 5.97 -8.34 2.43
CA PHE A 69 5.36 -7.83 3.65
C PHE A 69 4.40 -8.84 4.28
N PHE A 70 3.51 -9.44 3.49
CA PHE A 70 2.56 -10.45 3.97
C PHE A 70 3.24 -11.76 4.38
N ALA A 71 4.26 -12.18 3.63
CA ALA A 71 5.08 -13.34 4.02
C ALA A 71 5.80 -13.11 5.35
N THR A 72 6.32 -11.89 5.58
CA THR A 72 6.95 -11.50 6.84
C THR A 72 5.94 -11.51 7.99
N ILE A 73 4.75 -10.90 7.83
CA ILE A 73 3.68 -10.94 8.83
C ILE A 73 3.35 -12.38 9.22
N ALA A 74 3.10 -13.24 8.23
CA ALA A 74 2.76 -14.63 8.48
C ALA A 74 3.88 -15.34 9.26
N LYS A 75 5.13 -15.14 8.86
CA LYS A 75 6.28 -15.76 9.51
C LYS A 75 6.44 -15.29 10.96
N ILE A 76 6.23 -14.00 11.23
CA ILE A 76 6.24 -13.44 12.60
C ILE A 76 5.11 -14.04 13.42
N ALA A 77 3.88 -14.12 12.88
CA ALA A 77 2.73 -14.67 13.59
C ALA A 77 3.00 -16.11 14.08
N TYR A 78 3.54 -16.97 13.22
CA TYR A 78 3.88 -18.33 13.65
C TYR A 78 5.10 -18.38 14.57
N HIS A 79 6.11 -17.53 14.36
CA HIS A 79 7.30 -17.46 15.21
C HIS A 79 6.96 -17.07 16.65
N VAL A 80 6.18 -15.99 16.83
CA VAL A 80 5.81 -15.48 18.15
C VAL A 80 4.88 -16.42 18.91
N ASN A 81 4.00 -17.14 18.20
CA ASN A 81 3.10 -18.12 18.82
C ASN A 81 3.75 -19.49 19.08
N ASN A 82 5.06 -19.65 18.84
CA ASN A 82 5.77 -20.94 18.90
C ASN A 82 5.06 -22.06 18.12
N MET A 83 4.38 -21.69 17.02
CA MET A 83 3.60 -22.61 16.22
C MET A 83 4.44 -23.20 15.09
N PHE A 84 4.21 -24.48 14.79
CA PHE A 84 4.90 -25.12 13.68
C PHE A 84 4.49 -24.49 12.33
N GLN A 85 5.50 -23.98 11.62
CA GLN A 85 5.38 -23.37 10.30
C GLN A 85 5.39 -24.47 9.24
N THR A 86 4.24 -24.73 8.63
CA THR A 86 4.16 -25.49 7.37
C THR A 86 4.00 -24.54 6.20
N GLU A 87 4.44 -24.93 5.02
CA GLU A 87 4.24 -24.13 3.80
C GLU A 87 2.76 -23.86 3.52
N GLU A 88 1.89 -24.84 3.78
CA GLU A 88 0.44 -24.72 3.62
C GLU A 88 -0.17 -23.68 4.58
N ARG A 89 0.23 -23.70 5.85
CA ARG A 89 -0.23 -22.74 6.88
C ARG A 89 0.23 -21.32 6.59
N MET A 90 1.47 -21.17 6.13
CA MET A 90 2.03 -19.90 5.68
C MET A 90 1.23 -19.36 4.49
N ARG A 91 1.02 -20.18 3.46
CA ARG A 91 0.25 -19.82 2.26
C ARG A 91 -1.17 -19.39 2.61
N THR A 92 -1.86 -20.17 3.45
CA THR A 92 -3.24 -19.87 3.89
C THR A 92 -3.34 -18.50 4.56
N MET A 93 -2.37 -18.15 5.41
CA MET A 93 -2.36 -16.83 6.07
C MET A 93 -2.04 -15.70 5.09
N ILE A 94 -1.10 -15.91 4.18
CA ILE A 94 -0.76 -14.92 3.14
C ILE A 94 -1.96 -14.68 2.22
N ASP A 95 -2.64 -15.74 1.79
CA ASP A 95 -3.84 -15.65 0.94
C ASP A 95 -4.98 -14.93 1.69
N SER A 96 -5.12 -15.17 2.99
CA SER A 96 -6.09 -14.43 3.83
C SER A 96 -5.76 -12.94 3.92
N LEU A 97 -4.49 -12.57 4.10
CA LEU A 97 -4.05 -11.16 4.12
C LEU A 97 -4.29 -10.49 2.76
N GLU A 98 -4.00 -11.19 1.66
CA GLU A 98 -4.26 -10.69 0.31
C GLU A 98 -5.75 -10.48 0.08
N LEU A 99 -6.62 -11.41 0.52
CA LEU A 99 -8.07 -11.24 0.41
C LEU A 99 -8.56 -9.98 1.13
N HIS A 100 -8.14 -9.77 2.38
CA HIS A 100 -8.52 -8.57 3.13
C HIS A 100 -7.96 -7.29 2.51
N PHE A 101 -6.71 -7.31 2.02
CA PHE A 101 -6.14 -6.19 1.27
C PHE A 101 -6.97 -5.86 0.02
N GLN A 102 -7.40 -6.86 -0.76
CA GLN A 102 -8.26 -6.62 -1.92
C GLN A 102 -9.62 -6.05 -1.51
N ASN A 103 -10.15 -6.40 -0.34
CA ASN A 103 -11.36 -5.78 0.18
C ASN A 103 -11.13 -4.32 0.58
N MET A 104 -9.98 -3.97 1.18
CA MET A 104 -9.62 -2.58 1.46
C MET A 104 -9.54 -1.75 0.18
N VAL A 105 -8.90 -2.28 -0.87
CA VAL A 105 -8.85 -1.64 -2.20
C VAL A 105 -10.26 -1.40 -2.75
N LYS A 106 -11.16 -2.39 -2.67
CA LYS A 106 -12.56 -2.23 -3.11
C LYS A 106 -13.31 -1.18 -2.31
N LYS A 107 -13.09 -1.09 -0.98
CA LYS A 107 -13.69 -0.07 -0.12
C LYS A 107 -13.26 1.32 -0.54
N LEU A 108 -11.96 1.54 -0.74
CA LEU A 108 -11.42 2.84 -1.19
C LEU A 108 -12.00 3.26 -2.54
N VAL A 109 -12.07 2.33 -3.49
CA VAL A 109 -12.70 2.58 -4.80
C VAL A 109 -14.18 2.95 -4.65
N HIS A 110 -14.95 2.23 -3.82
CA HIS A 110 -16.37 2.56 -3.58
C HIS A 110 -16.56 3.88 -2.84
N GLN A 111 -15.61 4.26 -2.00
CA GLN A 111 -15.63 5.52 -1.26
C GLN A 111 -15.17 6.71 -2.10
N THR A 112 -14.60 6.49 -3.29
CA THR A 112 -14.08 7.57 -4.10
C THR A 112 -15.21 8.45 -4.67
N ASP A 113 -15.12 9.75 -4.43
CA ASP A 113 -15.97 10.78 -5.02
C ASP A 113 -15.69 10.85 -6.52
N SER A 114 -16.57 10.22 -7.30
CA SER A 114 -16.40 10.07 -8.74
C SER A 114 -16.51 11.39 -9.50
N ASP A 115 -17.28 12.35 -8.97
CA ASP A 115 -17.44 13.67 -9.58
C ASP A 115 -16.15 14.48 -9.41
N LYS A 116 -15.59 14.51 -8.19
CA LYS A 116 -14.27 15.15 -7.97
C LYS A 116 -13.14 14.48 -8.74
N LEU A 117 -13.18 13.16 -8.88
CA LEU A 117 -12.19 12.45 -9.69
C LEU A 117 -12.29 12.83 -11.17
N ALA A 118 -13.51 12.96 -11.70
CA ALA A 118 -13.73 13.41 -13.07
C ALA A 118 -13.26 14.85 -13.27
N GLU A 119 -13.55 15.75 -12.34
CA GLU A 119 -13.07 17.14 -12.36
C GLU A 119 -11.53 17.21 -12.36
N LEU A 120 -10.87 16.47 -11.48
CA LEU A 120 -9.41 16.41 -11.42
C LEU A 120 -8.79 15.86 -12.71
N LEU A 121 -9.39 14.81 -13.27
CA LEU A 121 -8.94 14.23 -14.53
C LEU A 121 -9.07 15.21 -15.70
N LEU A 122 -10.15 16.01 -15.74
CA LEU A 122 -10.31 17.06 -16.73
C LEU A 122 -9.22 18.13 -16.61
N GLU A 123 -8.86 18.53 -15.39
CA GLU A 123 -7.79 19.50 -15.16
C GLU A 123 -6.44 18.98 -15.67
N ILE A 124 -6.08 17.75 -15.30
CA ILE A 124 -4.81 17.13 -15.74
C ILE A 124 -4.75 16.99 -17.26
N LYS A 125 -5.86 16.68 -17.92
CA LYS A 125 -5.93 16.58 -19.38
C LYS A 125 -5.73 17.91 -20.10
N LYS A 126 -5.96 19.06 -19.45
CA LYS A 126 -5.66 20.37 -20.06
C LYS A 126 -4.16 20.54 -20.29
N ASP A 127 -3.35 20.15 -19.30
CA ASP A 127 -1.89 20.25 -19.35
C ASP A 127 -1.24 19.03 -20.01
N ASN A 128 -1.96 17.91 -20.12
CA ASN A 128 -1.54 16.70 -20.81
C ASN A 128 -2.60 16.21 -21.83
N PRO A 129 -2.80 16.93 -22.95
CA PRO A 129 -3.85 16.59 -23.93
C PRO A 129 -3.61 15.26 -24.67
N ASN A 130 -2.38 14.74 -24.62
CA ASN A 130 -1.99 13.50 -25.27
C ASN A 130 -1.97 12.29 -24.31
N MET A 131 -2.61 12.41 -23.15
CA MET A 131 -2.74 11.31 -22.19
C MET A 131 -3.38 10.09 -22.86
N THR A 132 -2.72 8.93 -22.80
CA THR A 132 -3.27 7.70 -23.37
C THR A 132 -4.38 7.13 -22.50
N ALA A 133 -5.22 6.26 -23.06
CA ALA A 133 -6.27 5.57 -22.32
C ALA A 133 -5.70 4.74 -21.14
N GLU A 134 -4.52 4.14 -21.32
CA GLU A 134 -3.82 3.39 -20.27
C GLU A 134 -3.35 4.31 -19.14
N GLN A 135 -2.78 5.47 -19.47
CA GLN A 135 -2.35 6.46 -18.48
C GLN A 135 -3.56 6.98 -17.69
N GLU A 136 -4.65 7.32 -18.38
CA GLU A 136 -5.90 7.76 -17.77
C GLU A 136 -6.47 6.68 -16.84
N SER A 137 -6.54 5.45 -17.32
CA SER A 137 -7.05 4.32 -16.54
C SER A 137 -6.18 4.05 -15.30
N GLN A 138 -4.86 4.18 -15.43
CA GLN A 138 -3.94 4.04 -14.30
C GLN A 138 -4.09 5.19 -13.30
N PHE A 139 -4.22 6.43 -13.77
CA PHE A 139 -4.45 7.60 -12.93
C PHE A 139 -5.71 7.46 -12.09
N ILE A 140 -6.83 7.08 -12.72
CA ILE A 140 -8.11 6.83 -12.05
C ILE A 140 -7.93 5.80 -10.92
N ARG A 141 -7.26 4.68 -11.21
CA ARG A 141 -6.98 3.65 -10.19
C ARG A 141 -6.09 4.15 -9.07
N ASP A 142 -5.00 4.85 -9.41
CA ASP A 142 -4.05 5.35 -8.42
C ASP A 142 -4.72 6.35 -7.47
N ILE A 143 -5.53 7.29 -7.99
CA ILE A 143 -6.28 8.23 -7.14
C ILE A 143 -7.34 7.51 -6.29
N ALA A 144 -8.11 6.59 -6.88
CA ALA A 144 -9.14 5.88 -6.12
C ALA A 144 -8.53 5.06 -4.96
N VAL A 145 -7.43 4.35 -5.20
CA VAL A 145 -6.75 3.54 -4.16
C VAL A 145 -5.92 4.39 -3.20
N SER A 146 -5.56 5.63 -3.57
CA SER A 146 -4.92 6.57 -2.63
C SER A 146 -5.84 7.02 -1.49
N GLY A 147 -7.16 6.95 -1.67
CA GLY A 147 -8.14 7.48 -0.72
C GLY A 147 -8.20 9.01 -0.64
N LEU A 148 -7.42 9.74 -1.47
CA LEU A 148 -7.35 11.21 -1.44
C LEU A 148 -8.71 11.88 -1.71
N LEU A 149 -9.56 11.23 -2.51
CA LEU A 149 -10.89 11.74 -2.86
C LEU A 149 -12.01 10.92 -2.20
N ALA A 150 -11.77 10.33 -1.02
CA ALA A 150 -12.83 9.63 -0.30
C ALA A 150 -13.98 10.58 0.07
N MET A 151 -15.22 10.12 -0.15
CA MET A 151 -16.44 10.78 0.30
C MET A 151 -16.44 10.83 1.84
N GLN A 152 -16.64 12.03 2.39
CA GLN A 152 -16.72 12.27 3.84
C GLN A 152 -18.09 11.89 4.40
#